data_AF-A0A6N2L721-F1
#
_entry.id   AF-A0A6N2L721-F1
#
_cell.length_a   1.000
_cell.length_b   1.000
_cell.length_c   1.000
_cell.angle_alpha   90.00
_cell.angle_beta   90.00
_cell.angle_gamma   90.00
#
_symmetry.space_group_name_H-M   'P 1'
#
loop_
_entity.id
_entity.type
_entity.pdbx_description
1 polymer ?
#
loop_
_entity_poly.entity_id
_entity_poly.type
_entity_poly.pdbx_seq_one_letter_code
_entity_poly.pdbx_strand_id
1 'polypeptide(L)'
;MPFSMQNALTFLTCIERGGFHVGNGINWKGQVFSKMRNHTLTNRMTGVGNTLKRHYETYLLEYELAHDDVDGECCLLCHSSAAGDWVNCGICGEWAHFGCDRRQGLGAFKDYAKTDGLEYICPHCSIANFKKKSQKTTNGY
;
A
#
# COMPACT_ATOMS: atom_id res chain seq x y z
N MET A 1 -3.17 -27.66 -9.51
CA MET A 1 -1.98 -26.89 -9.93
C MET A 1 -1.55 -26.06 -8.72
N PRO A 2 -0.46 -26.42 -8.02
CA PRO A 2 -0.06 -25.70 -6.82
C PRO A 2 0.39 -24.29 -7.24
N PHE A 3 -0.19 -23.28 -6.60
CA PHE A 3 0.27 -21.91 -6.73
C PHE A 3 1.76 -21.89 -6.34
N SER A 4 2.64 -21.67 -7.32
CA SER A 4 4.07 -21.54 -7.08
C SER A 4 4.32 -20.43 -6.06
N MET A 5 5.11 -20.71 -5.02
CA MET A 5 5.57 -19.77 -3.98
C MET A 5 6.14 -18.46 -4.55
N GLN A 6 6.49 -18.40 -5.85
CA GLN A 6 6.89 -17.16 -6.50
C GLN A 6 5.79 -16.09 -6.53
N ASN A 7 4.50 -16.47 -6.53
CA ASN A 7 3.39 -15.53 -6.39
C ASN A 7 3.21 -15.04 -4.95
N ALA A 8 3.67 -15.82 -3.96
CA ALA A 8 3.66 -15.44 -2.56
C ALA A 8 4.70 -14.35 -2.25
N LEU A 9 5.86 -14.33 -2.92
CA LEU A 9 6.88 -13.28 -2.76
C LEU A 9 6.40 -11.88 -3.20
N THR A 10 5.70 -11.77 -4.34
CA THR A 10 5.10 -10.49 -4.76
C THR A 10 3.96 -10.07 -3.81
N PHE A 11 3.25 -11.05 -3.26
CA PHE A 11 2.23 -10.84 -2.24
C PHE A 11 2.82 -10.35 -0.91
N LEU A 12 3.91 -10.98 -0.45
CA LEU A 12 4.69 -10.64 0.73
C LEU A 12 5.22 -9.21 0.62
N THR A 13 5.75 -8.78 -0.53
CA THR A 13 6.16 -7.36 -0.67
C THR A 13 5.03 -6.33 -0.53
N CYS A 14 3.77 -6.76 -0.71
CA CYS A 14 2.58 -5.93 -0.43
C CYS A 14 2.07 -6.09 1.01
N ILE A 15 2.51 -7.12 1.74
CA ILE A 15 2.02 -7.57 3.05
C ILE A 15 3.04 -7.40 4.19
N GLU A 16 4.34 -7.32 3.90
CA GLU A 16 5.46 -6.80 4.74
C GLU A 16 5.25 -5.32 5.16
N ARG A 17 4.02 -4.83 5.10
CA ARG A 17 3.64 -3.44 4.96
C ARG A 17 2.30 -3.14 5.66
N GLY A 18 1.84 -4.04 6.54
CA GLY A 18 0.64 -3.86 7.38
C GLY A 18 -0.23 -5.12 7.52
N GLY A 19 0.11 -6.22 6.85
CA GLY A 19 -0.60 -7.50 7.01
C GLY A 19 -2.04 -7.50 6.47
N PHE A 20 -2.70 -8.65 6.60
CA PHE A 20 -4.12 -8.81 6.24
C PHE A 20 -5.06 -7.82 6.96
N HIS A 21 -4.66 -7.36 8.14
CA HIS A 21 -5.42 -6.47 9.02
C HIS A 21 -5.65 -5.06 8.45
N VAL A 22 -4.90 -4.64 7.43
CA VAL A 22 -5.17 -3.40 6.68
C VAL A 22 -6.45 -3.51 5.82
N GLY A 23 -6.93 -4.74 5.58
CA GLY A 23 -8.28 -5.00 5.08
C GLY A 23 -8.65 -4.24 3.79
N ASN A 24 -9.72 -3.44 3.85
CA ASN A 24 -10.26 -2.69 2.72
C ASN A 24 -9.39 -1.49 2.27
N GLY A 25 -8.32 -1.16 3.01
CA GLY A 25 -7.36 -0.12 2.62
C GLY A 25 -6.38 -0.56 1.54
N ILE A 26 -6.27 -1.88 1.30
CA ILE A 26 -5.47 -2.42 0.19
C ILE A 26 -6.32 -2.43 -1.07
N ASN A 27 -5.88 -1.72 -2.11
CA ASN A 27 -6.46 -1.89 -3.43
C ASN A 27 -5.94 -3.19 -4.08
N TRP A 28 -6.59 -4.31 -3.74
CA TRP A 28 -6.22 -5.66 -4.19
C TRP A 28 -6.12 -5.79 -5.72
N LYS A 29 -6.88 -5.01 -6.48
CA LYS A 29 -6.81 -5.03 -7.95
C LYS A 29 -5.74 -4.09 -8.49
N GLY A 30 -5.79 -2.82 -8.10
CA GLY A 30 -4.93 -1.77 -8.64
C GLY A 30 -3.49 -1.80 -8.13
N GLN A 31 -3.27 -2.26 -6.90
CA GLN A 31 -1.96 -2.22 -6.25
C GLN A 31 -1.32 -3.61 -6.09
N VAL A 32 -2.13 -4.65 -5.84
CA VAL A 32 -1.62 -6.02 -5.63
C VAL A 32 -1.66 -6.80 -6.94
N PHE A 33 -2.83 -6.93 -7.58
CA PHE A 33 -2.95 -7.71 -8.82
C PHE A 33 -2.09 -7.14 -9.95
N SER A 34 -2.00 -5.81 -10.10
CA SER A 34 -1.17 -5.15 -11.12
C SER A 34 0.31 -5.53 -11.07
N LYS A 35 0.82 -5.91 -9.90
CA LYS A 35 2.22 -6.34 -9.69
C LYS A 35 2.42 -7.85 -9.87
N MET A 36 1.34 -8.64 -9.92
CA MET A 36 1.43 -10.08 -10.10
C MET A 36 1.80 -10.43 -11.53
N ARG A 37 2.56 -11.52 -11.69
CA ARG A 37 2.96 -12.06 -13.00
C ARG A 37 1.79 -12.42 -13.91
N ASN A 38 0.63 -12.71 -13.32
CA ASN A 38 -0.59 -13.09 -14.04
C ASN A 38 -1.40 -11.88 -14.55
N HIS A 39 -0.94 -10.65 -14.29
CA HIS A 39 -1.59 -9.44 -14.77
C HIS A 39 -1.35 -9.23 -16.27
N THR A 40 -2.41 -8.83 -16.98
CA THR A 40 -2.34 -8.36 -18.36
C THR A 40 -3.12 -7.05 -18.46
N LEU A 41 -2.67 -6.11 -19.30
CA LEU A 41 -3.32 -4.81 -19.50
C LEU A 41 -4.77 -4.92 -20.03
N THR A 42 -5.13 -6.06 -20.62
CA THR A 42 -6.47 -6.34 -21.17
C THR A 42 -7.34 -7.18 -20.22
N ASN A 43 -6.91 -7.39 -18.98
CA ASN A 43 -7.61 -8.28 -18.06
C ASN A 43 -8.99 -7.73 -17.67
N ARG A 44 -10.05 -8.45 -18.04
CA ARG A 44 -11.45 -8.05 -17.81
C ARG A 44 -12.03 -8.55 -16.48
N MET A 45 -11.23 -9.20 -15.64
CA MET A 45 -11.74 -9.76 -14.38
C MET A 45 -12.15 -8.62 -13.42
N THR A 46 -13.45 -8.48 -13.21
CA THR A 46 -14.04 -7.48 -12.30
C THR A 46 -13.97 -7.94 -10.84
N GLY A 47 -13.89 -9.25 -10.59
CA GLY A 47 -13.83 -9.84 -9.24
C GLY A 47 -12.44 -10.21 -8.73
N VAL A 48 -11.35 -9.89 -9.46
CA VAL A 48 -10.00 -10.38 -9.13
C VAL A 48 -9.55 -10.00 -7.72
N GLY A 49 -9.85 -8.77 -7.26
CA GLY A 49 -9.49 -8.33 -5.91
C GLY A 49 -10.14 -9.18 -4.82
N ASN A 50 -11.42 -9.50 -4.97
CA ASN A 50 -12.15 -10.36 -4.01
C ASN A 50 -11.61 -11.79 -4.01
N THR A 51 -11.30 -12.33 -5.19
CA THR A 51 -10.70 -13.66 -5.32
C THR A 51 -9.33 -13.73 -4.64
N LEU A 52 -8.50 -12.69 -4.83
CA LEU A 52 -7.18 -12.61 -4.21
C LEU A 52 -7.28 -12.50 -2.69
N LYS A 53 -8.20 -11.69 -2.18
CA LYS A 53 -8.45 -11.58 -0.74
C LYS A 53 -8.86 -12.92 -0.13
N ARG A 54 -9.81 -13.63 -0.76
CA ARG A 54 -10.24 -14.96 -0.28
C ARG A 54 -9.13 -16.00 -0.36
N HIS A 55 -8.32 -15.98 -1.43
CA HIS A 55 -7.16 -16.87 -1.54
C HIS A 55 -6.14 -16.58 -0.46
N TYR A 56 -5.95 -15.31 -0.11
CA TYR A 56 -5.06 -14.93 0.99
C TYR A 56 -5.53 -15.49 2.33
N GLU A 57 -6.81 -15.24 2.68
CA GLU A 57 -7.43 -15.75 3.90
C GLU A 57 -7.30 -17.27 4.02
N THR A 58 -7.46 -17.99 2.91
CA THR A 58 -7.49 -19.45 2.90
C THR A 58 -6.09 -20.08 2.99
N TYR A 59 -5.06 -19.47 2.39
CA TYR A 59 -3.78 -20.14 2.17
C TYR A 59 -2.58 -19.48 2.86
N LEU A 60 -2.67 -18.19 3.18
CA LEU A 60 -1.51 -17.40 3.62
C LEU A 60 -1.71 -16.78 5.00
N LEU A 61 -2.96 -16.55 5.44
CA LEU A 61 -3.22 -15.93 6.74
C LEU A 61 -2.71 -16.78 7.92
N GLU A 62 -2.94 -18.09 7.91
CA GLU A 62 -2.41 -18.97 8.96
C GLU A 62 -0.87 -19.04 8.95
N TYR A 63 -0.27 -18.94 7.77
CA TYR A 63 1.18 -18.89 7.64
C TYR A 63 1.75 -17.59 8.23
N GLU A 64 1.17 -16.44 7.87
CA GLU A 64 1.51 -15.10 8.40
C GLU A 64 1.40 -15.06 9.93
N LEU A 65 0.33 -15.62 10.51
CA LEU A 65 0.13 -15.61 11.96
C LEU A 65 1.08 -16.54 12.72
N ALA A 66 1.59 -17.58 12.05
CA ALA A 66 2.45 -18.59 12.66
C ALA A 66 3.95 -18.28 12.52
N HIS A 67 4.31 -17.28 11.71
CA HIS A 67 5.69 -16.90 11.44
C HIS A 67 5.92 -15.42 11.82
N ASP A 68 7.09 -15.11 12.35
CA ASP A 68 7.48 -13.77 12.81
C ASP A 68 8.14 -12.98 11.66
N ASP A 69 7.66 -13.20 10.43
CA ASP A 69 8.18 -12.66 9.17
C ASP A 69 7.47 -11.37 8.72
N VAL A 70 6.49 -10.90 9.51
CA VAL A 70 5.85 -9.60 9.32
C VAL A 70 6.43 -8.63 10.34
N ASP A 71 7.38 -7.81 9.91
CA ASP A 71 7.67 -6.58 10.63
C ASP A 71 6.37 -5.78 10.70
N GLY A 72 5.83 -5.63 11.91
CA GLY A 72 4.61 -4.89 12.17
C GLY A 72 4.84 -3.41 11.90
N GLU A 73 4.75 -3.02 10.63
CA GLU A 73 4.94 -1.65 10.18
C GLU A 73 3.94 -0.74 10.91
N CYS A 74 4.49 0.08 11.79
CA CYS A 74 3.72 1.06 12.54
C CYS A 74 3.48 2.29 11.66
N CYS A 75 2.37 2.98 11.87
CA CYS A 75 2.11 4.24 11.19
C CYS A 75 3.28 5.22 11.41
N LEU A 76 3.87 5.72 10.32
CA LEU A 76 5.02 6.62 10.36
C LEU A 76 4.78 7.93 11.13
N LEU A 77 3.52 8.25 11.45
CA LEU A 77 3.12 9.47 12.16
C LEU A 77 2.84 9.24 13.65
N CYS A 78 2.24 8.11 14.03
CA CYS A 78 1.86 7.83 15.42
C CYS A 78 2.59 6.64 16.04
N HIS A 79 3.43 5.94 15.26
CA HIS A 79 4.18 4.75 15.65
C HIS A 79 3.32 3.67 16.30
N SER A 80 2.06 3.59 15.89
CA SER A 80 1.09 2.59 16.34
C SER A 80 0.66 1.71 15.17
N SER A 81 0.43 0.44 15.46
CA SER A 81 -0.18 -0.55 14.56
C SER A 81 -1.70 -0.65 14.74
N ALA A 82 -2.33 0.36 15.35
CA ALA A 82 -3.77 0.38 15.58
C ALA A 82 -4.58 0.18 14.28
N ALA A 83 -5.75 -0.43 14.39
CA ALA A 83 -6.67 -0.56 13.27
C ALA A 83 -7.15 0.81 12.78
N GLY A 84 -7.40 0.93 11.48
CA GLY A 84 -7.89 2.17 10.86
C GLY A 84 -7.76 2.16 9.34
N ASP A 85 -8.03 3.32 8.74
CA ASP A 85 -7.76 3.55 7.31
C ASP A 85 -6.27 3.85 7.12
N TRP A 86 -5.62 3.10 6.23
CA TRP A 86 -4.19 3.21 5.96
C TRP A 86 -3.92 3.65 4.52
N VAL A 87 -2.88 4.47 4.35
CA VAL A 87 -2.40 4.92 3.04
C VAL A 87 -0.88 4.72 2.95
N ASN A 88 -0.41 4.38 1.77
CA ASN A 88 1.00 4.15 1.48
C ASN A 88 1.61 5.35 0.74
N CYS A 89 2.79 5.80 1.17
CA CYS A 89 3.46 6.90 0.52
C CYS A 89 4.09 6.48 -0.81
N GLY A 90 3.73 7.15 -1.92
CA GLY A 90 4.30 6.88 -3.25
C GLY A 90 5.79 7.16 -3.43
N ILE A 91 6.46 7.81 -2.45
CA ILE A 91 7.88 8.16 -2.52
C ILE A 91 8.75 7.23 -1.66
N CYS A 92 8.45 7.09 -0.37
CA CYS A 92 9.24 6.22 0.52
C CYS A 92 8.67 4.81 0.67
N GLY A 93 7.40 4.58 0.28
CA GLY A 93 6.74 3.29 0.45
C GLY A 93 6.36 2.97 1.89
N GLU A 94 6.49 3.91 2.82
CA GLU A 94 6.08 3.80 4.24
C GLU A 94 4.57 4.00 4.41
N TRP A 95 4.01 3.47 5.49
CA TRP A 95 2.58 3.53 5.79
C TRP A 95 2.21 4.57 6.83
N ALA A 96 1.05 5.18 6.64
CA ALA A 96 0.44 6.07 7.61
C ALA A 96 -1.05 5.76 7.74
N HIS A 97 -1.59 5.92 8.94
CA HIS A 97 -3.03 6.08 9.08
C HIS A 97 -3.45 7.35 8.35
N PHE A 98 -4.50 7.24 7.54
CA PHE A 98 -5.08 8.38 6.86
C PHE A 98 -5.53 9.46 7.87
N GLY A 99 -6.13 9.05 8.99
CA GLY A 99 -6.55 9.96 10.05
C GLY A 99 -5.42 10.60 10.87
N CYS A 100 -4.18 10.11 10.75
CA CYS A 100 -3.03 10.73 11.40
C CYS A 100 -2.48 11.92 10.61
N ASP A 101 -2.73 12.00 9.29
CA ASP A 101 -2.34 13.15 8.49
C ASP A 101 -3.42 14.24 8.54
N ARG A 102 -3.12 15.31 9.29
CA ARG A 102 -4.04 16.43 9.51
C ARG A 102 -3.80 17.61 8.56
N ARG A 103 -3.04 17.42 7.48
CA ARG A 103 -2.81 18.49 6.49
C ARG A 103 -4.10 18.83 5.76
N GLN A 104 -4.33 20.13 5.55
CA GLN A 104 -5.44 20.60 4.72
C GLN A 104 -5.17 20.31 3.25
N GLY A 105 -6.23 20.03 2.47
CA GLY A 105 -6.13 19.77 1.03
C GLY A 105 -5.91 18.30 0.64
N LEU A 106 -5.90 17.37 1.61
CA LEU A 106 -6.01 15.94 1.31
C LEU A 106 -7.44 15.64 0.79
N GLY A 107 -7.55 14.74 -0.19
CA GLY A 107 -8.84 14.22 -0.66
C GLY A 107 -9.54 13.37 0.40
N ALA A 108 -10.69 12.77 0.08
CA ALA A 108 -11.27 11.78 0.99
C ALA A 108 -10.53 10.44 0.87
N PHE A 109 -10.52 9.60 1.91
CA PHE A 109 -9.86 8.28 1.87
C PHE A 109 -10.25 7.44 0.63
N LYS A 110 -11.53 7.46 0.26
CA LYS A 110 -12.06 6.78 -0.93
C LYS A 110 -11.38 7.20 -2.24
N ASP A 111 -10.85 8.42 -2.32
CA ASP A 111 -10.17 8.92 -3.51
C ASP A 111 -8.78 8.32 -3.67
N TYR A 112 -8.15 7.88 -2.58
CA TYR A 112 -6.88 7.16 -2.57
C TYR A 112 -7.08 5.64 -2.74
N ALA A 113 -8.14 5.08 -2.15
CA ALA A 113 -8.38 3.64 -2.14
C ALA A 113 -8.91 3.06 -3.47
N LYS A 114 -9.49 3.88 -4.35
CA LYS A 114 -10.04 3.43 -5.64
C LYS A 114 -8.96 3.02 -6.65
N THR A 115 -9.33 2.24 -7.67
CA THR A 115 -8.47 1.96 -8.83
C THR A 115 -8.13 3.26 -9.55
N ASP A 116 -6.85 3.45 -9.89
CA ASP A 116 -6.30 4.73 -10.36
C ASP A 116 -6.63 5.91 -9.42
N GLY A 117 -6.63 5.63 -8.11
CA GLY A 117 -6.82 6.59 -7.05
C GLY A 117 -5.68 7.61 -6.96
N LEU A 118 -5.92 8.64 -6.15
CA LEU A 118 -4.91 9.66 -5.87
C LEU A 118 -3.66 9.03 -5.24
N GLU A 119 -2.50 9.55 -5.63
CA GLU A 119 -1.25 9.19 -5.00
C GLU A 119 -1.12 9.92 -3.65
N TYR A 120 -0.85 9.18 -2.58
CA TYR A 120 -0.57 9.75 -1.28
C TYR A 120 0.94 9.97 -1.10
N ILE A 121 1.34 11.19 -0.71
CA ILE A 121 2.72 11.52 -0.36
C ILE A 121 2.77 11.96 1.10
N CYS A 122 3.49 11.24 1.97
CA CYS A 122 3.55 11.53 3.40
C CYS A 122 4.16 12.92 3.71
N PRO A 123 3.91 13.48 4.91
CA PRO A 123 4.44 14.78 5.30
C PRO A 123 5.97 14.90 5.15
N HIS A 124 6.72 13.86 5.53
CA HIS A 124 8.19 13.85 5.45
C HIS A 124 8.67 13.98 4.00
N CYS A 125 8.13 13.16 3.10
CA CYS A 125 8.49 13.17 1.68
C CYS A 125 8.00 14.42 0.95
N SER A 126 6.86 14.97 1.36
CA SER A 126 6.31 16.21 0.81
C SER A 126 7.25 17.40 1.08
N ILE A 127 7.70 17.57 2.33
CA ILE A 127 8.62 18.64 2.72
C ILE A 127 9.99 18.45 2.04
N ALA A 128 10.52 17.22 2.02
CA ALA A 128 11.80 16.91 1.39
C ALA A 128 11.79 17.22 -0.12
N ASN A 129 10.70 16.91 -0.82
CA ASN A 129 10.55 17.25 -2.23
C ASN A 129 10.38 18.75 -2.48
N PHE A 130 9.70 19.47 -1.57
CA PHE A 130 9.55 20.91 -1.69
C PHE A 130 10.90 21.63 -1.59
N LYS A 131 11.76 21.22 -0.64
CA LYS A 131 13.13 21.76 -0.51
C LYS A 131 13.98 21.49 -1.76
N LYS A 132 13.91 20.28 -2.34
CA LYS A 132 14.61 19.95 -3.58
C LYS A 132 14.15 20.79 -4.79
N LYS A 133 12.86 21.11 -4.88
CA LYS A 133 12.34 21.99 -5.95
C LYS A 133 12.75 23.45 -5.77
N SER A 134 12.72 23.96 -4.53
CA SER A 134 13.12 25.35 -4.23
C SER A 134 14.59 25.64 -4.51
N GLN A 135 15.49 24.65 -4.32
CA GLN A 135 16.92 24.81 -4.61
C GLN A 135 17.25 24.79 -6.12
N LYS A 136 16.43 24.13 -6.96
CA LYS A 136 16.64 24.12 -8.42
C LYS A 136 16.36 25.48 -9.07
N THR A 137 15.56 26.33 -8.44
CA THR A 137 15.23 27.68 -8.91
C THR A 137 16.26 28.76 -8.53
N THR A 138 17.33 28.40 -7.81
CA THR A 138 18.36 29.36 -7.35
C THR A 138 19.71 29.26 -8.06
N ASN A 139 19.91 28.31 -8.99
CA ASN A 139 21.11 28.29 -9.84
C ASN A 139 20.80 28.84 -11.23
N GLY A 140 20.63 30.15 -11.31
CA GLY A 140 20.81 30.92 -12.54
C GLY A 140 22.05 31.81 -12.38
N TYR A 141 23.18 31.34 -12.90
CA TYR A 141 24.34 32.16 -13.24
C TYR A 141 24.65 31.91 -14.71
#